data_AF-A0A1Y1QJW9-F1
#
_entry.id   AF-A0A1Y1QJW9-F1
#
_cell.length_a   1.000
_cell.length_b   1.000
_cell.length_c   1.000
_cell.angle_alpha   90.00
_cell.angle_beta   90.00
_cell.angle_gamma   90.00
#
_symmetry.space_group_name_H-M   'P 1'
#
loop_
_entity.id
_entity.type
_entity.pdbx_description
1 polymer ?
#
loop_
_entity_poly.entity_id
_entity_poly.type
_entity_poly.pdbx_seq_one_letter_code
_entity_poly.pdbx_strand_id
1 'polypeptide(L)'
;MLEKLLRGGNTQAPPELPLVFTLANEKGLRLDQYGTPERAWGFLSHHIRRYPQDLRAHTQRILLAQGESLQDRLAGSLQDIFIALGNAGQQLRAHLLELTKSQLNADDTNFFSTWLEQGSAFAGETMKWRMGSLLASGQEAPTASLLHIERSQETAQYTDVMAEVVACLEYGQIDTARELLEAEIQSGNTDEAMEQELVSIYQYTRDKERLDAMIKHLQEAGRDLSPVWSEKQQESESW
;
A
#
# COMPACT_ATOMS: atom_id res chain seq x y z
N MET A 1 -30.61 -38.34 -23.11
CA MET A 1 -31.81 -37.48 -23.29
C MET A 1 -31.49 -35.98 -23.09
N LEU A 2 -30.37 -35.49 -23.63
CA LEU A 2 -29.98 -34.07 -23.56
C LEU A 2 -29.46 -33.52 -24.92
N GLU A 3 -29.29 -34.36 -25.94
CA GLU A 3 -28.84 -33.92 -27.27
C GLU A 3 -29.97 -33.43 -28.19
N LYS A 4 -31.24 -33.60 -27.82
CA LYS A 4 -32.39 -33.22 -28.65
C LYS A 4 -32.94 -31.81 -28.38
N LEU A 5 -32.38 -31.06 -27.43
CA LEU A 5 -32.80 -29.69 -27.11
C LEU A 5 -32.00 -28.59 -27.82
N LEU A 6 -30.89 -28.93 -28.48
CA LEU A 6 -30.01 -27.95 -29.15
C LEU A 6 -30.10 -27.96 -30.68
N ARG A 7 -30.96 -28.80 -31.27
CA ARG A 7 -31.25 -28.78 -32.72
C ARG A 7 -32.59 -28.10 -33.00
N GLY A 8 -32.69 -26.85 -32.57
CA GLY A 8 -33.69 -25.92 -33.11
C GLY A 8 -33.13 -25.31 -34.39
N GLY A 9 -33.57 -25.83 -35.53
CA GLY A 9 -33.27 -25.31 -36.85
C GLY A 9 -33.92 -23.95 -37.06
N ASN A 10 -33.21 -22.89 -36.65
CA ASN A 10 -33.47 -21.55 -37.13
C ASN A 10 -32.11 -20.84 -37.29
N THR A 11 -31.47 -21.08 -38.43
CA THR A 11 -30.36 -20.26 -38.93
C THR A 11 -30.93 -18.91 -39.35
N GLN A 12 -31.38 -18.13 -38.36
CA GLN A 12 -31.54 -16.71 -38.52
C GLN A 12 -30.13 -16.16 -38.68
N ALA A 13 -29.86 -15.52 -39.83
CA ALA A 13 -28.63 -14.76 -40.00
C ALA A 13 -28.47 -13.85 -38.76
N PRO A 14 -27.28 -13.78 -38.13
CA PRO A 14 -27.07 -12.87 -37.02
C PRO A 14 -27.53 -11.49 -37.49
N PRO A 15 -28.34 -10.76 -36.70
CA PRO A 15 -28.76 -9.44 -37.10
C PRO A 15 -27.50 -8.65 -37.46
N GLU A 16 -27.45 -8.11 -38.68
CA GLU A 16 -26.43 -7.16 -39.09
C GLU A 16 -26.64 -5.89 -38.27
N LEU A 17 -26.23 -5.95 -37.01
CA LEU A 17 -26.10 -4.77 -36.20
C LEU A 17 -25.00 -3.95 -36.87
N PRO A 18 -25.26 -2.71 -37.30
CA PRO A 18 -24.20 -1.86 -37.74
C PRO A 18 -23.19 -1.78 -36.58
N LEU A 19 -21.98 -2.33 -36.79
CA LEU A 19 -20.85 -2.27 -35.85
C LEU A 19 -20.39 -0.84 -35.57
N VAL A 20 -21.05 0.14 -36.19
CA VAL A 20 -20.89 1.55 -35.92
C VAL A 20 -21.87 1.93 -34.82
N PHE A 21 -21.41 1.89 -33.56
CA PHE A 21 -22.00 2.69 -32.50
C PHE A 21 -21.80 4.17 -32.85
N THR A 22 -22.68 4.71 -33.68
CA THR A 22 -22.83 6.16 -33.82
C THR A 22 -23.53 6.63 -32.56
N LEU A 23 -22.75 6.91 -31.52
CA LEU A 23 -23.21 7.88 -30.54
C LEU A 23 -23.40 9.17 -31.34
N ALA A 24 -24.64 9.63 -31.46
CA ALA A 24 -24.89 11.01 -31.86
C ALA A 24 -23.91 11.88 -31.06
N ASN A 25 -23.34 12.91 -31.68
CA ASN A 25 -22.35 13.82 -31.07
C ASN A 25 -23.00 14.68 -29.95
N GLU A 26 -23.89 14.10 -29.17
CA GLU A 26 -24.40 14.57 -27.89
C GLU A 26 -23.23 14.48 -26.91
N LYS A 27 -22.54 15.60 -26.74
CA LYS A 27 -21.62 15.84 -25.62
C LYS A 27 -22.38 16.01 -24.29
N GLY A 28 -23.45 15.24 -24.10
CA GLY A 28 -24.35 15.34 -22.96
C GLY A 28 -24.37 14.02 -22.20
N LEU A 29 -24.23 14.08 -20.88
CA LEU A 29 -24.63 12.94 -20.07
C LEU A 29 -26.15 12.80 -20.12
N ARG A 30 -26.65 11.57 -20.29
CA ARG A 30 -28.06 11.25 -20.06
C ARG A 30 -28.33 11.26 -18.56
N LEU A 31 -28.64 12.46 -18.05
CA LEU A 31 -28.91 12.73 -16.63
C LEU A 31 -30.40 12.74 -16.29
N ASP A 32 -31.28 12.52 -17.26
CA ASP A 32 -32.73 12.69 -17.13
C ASP A 32 -33.32 11.94 -15.92
N GLN A 33 -32.68 10.85 -15.51
CA GLN A 33 -33.08 10.06 -14.33
C GLN A 33 -32.79 10.72 -12.97
N TYR A 34 -31.94 11.76 -12.90
CA TYR A 34 -31.50 12.39 -11.65
C TYR A 34 -32.14 13.76 -11.37
N GLY A 35 -32.82 14.35 -12.35
CA GLY A 35 -33.59 15.60 -12.21
C GLY A 35 -32.77 16.88 -12.06
N THR A 36 -31.65 16.87 -11.32
CA THR A 36 -30.74 18.03 -11.19
C THR A 36 -29.25 17.63 -11.28
N PRO A 37 -28.36 18.53 -11.74
CA PRO A 37 -26.92 18.28 -11.81
C PRO A 37 -26.29 17.89 -10.47
N GLU A 38 -26.73 18.48 -9.37
CA GLU A 38 -26.21 18.24 -8.02
C GLU A 38 -26.57 16.83 -7.51
N ARG A 39 -27.76 16.33 -7.88
CA ARG A 39 -28.16 14.95 -7.57
C ARG A 39 -27.34 13.95 -8.35
N ALA A 40 -27.16 14.18 -9.65
CA ALA A 40 -26.29 13.36 -10.48
C ALA A 40 -24.85 13.36 -9.96
N TRP A 41 -24.36 14.53 -9.56
CA TRP A 41 -23.06 14.69 -8.91
C TRP A 41 -22.96 13.88 -7.62
N GLY A 42 -23.95 13.97 -6.73
CA GLY A 42 -23.98 13.22 -5.46
C GLY A 42 -23.95 11.71 -5.70
N PHE A 43 -24.73 11.23 -6.67
CA PHE A 43 -24.73 9.82 -7.06
C PHE A 43 -23.34 9.37 -7.56
N LEU A 44 -22.75 10.08 -8.52
CA LEU A 44 -21.41 9.78 -9.04
C LEU A 44 -20.34 9.87 -7.96
N SER A 45 -20.50 10.80 -7.01
CA SER A 45 -19.61 10.92 -5.86
C SER A 45 -19.60 9.67 -5.01
N HIS A 46 -20.78 9.15 -4.69
CA HIS A 46 -20.90 7.93 -3.92
C HIS A 46 -20.35 6.72 -4.68
N HIS A 47 -20.62 6.66 -5.99
CA HIS A 47 -20.11 5.60 -6.86
C HIS A 47 -18.58 5.60 -6.90
N ILE A 48 -17.93 6.74 -7.12
CA ILE A 48 -16.46 6.87 -7.17
C ILE A 48 -15.81 6.49 -5.84
N ARG A 49 -16.41 6.88 -4.70
CA ARG A 49 -15.90 6.45 -3.38
C ARG A 49 -15.88 4.93 -3.24
N ARG A 50 -16.84 4.23 -3.83
CA ARG A 50 -16.93 2.76 -3.78
C ARG A 50 -16.09 2.09 -4.88
N TYR A 51 -15.99 2.73 -6.04
CA TYR A 51 -15.33 2.22 -7.25
C TYR A 51 -14.38 3.29 -7.81
N PRO A 52 -13.24 3.53 -7.14
CA PRO A 52 -12.34 4.64 -7.49
C PRO A 52 -11.68 4.48 -8.87
N GLN A 53 -11.70 3.28 -9.44
CA GLN A 53 -11.14 2.97 -10.76
C GLN A 53 -12.17 3.06 -11.89
N ASP A 54 -13.42 3.45 -11.63
CA ASP A 54 -14.42 3.66 -12.67
C ASP A 54 -14.17 4.99 -13.40
N LEU A 55 -13.35 4.92 -14.45
CA LEU A 55 -12.96 6.08 -15.27
C LEU A 55 -14.17 6.76 -15.92
N ARG A 56 -15.22 5.99 -16.27
CA ARG A 56 -16.43 6.58 -16.85
C ARG A 56 -17.09 7.50 -15.84
N ALA A 57 -17.26 7.06 -14.59
CA ALA A 57 -17.87 7.87 -13.55
C ALA A 57 -17.07 9.16 -13.26
N HIS A 58 -15.73 9.09 -13.27
CA HIS A 58 -14.86 10.25 -13.15
C HIS A 58 -15.02 11.24 -14.31
N THR A 59 -14.96 10.77 -15.56
CA THR A 59 -15.17 11.63 -16.73
C THR A 59 -16.55 12.26 -16.71
N GLN A 60 -17.57 11.49 -16.34
CA GLN A 60 -18.94 11.97 -16.21
C GLN A 60 -19.08 13.09 -15.18
N ARG A 61 -18.40 12.94 -14.05
CA ARG A 61 -18.33 13.95 -13.00
C ARG A 61 -17.61 15.22 -13.48
N ILE A 62 -16.49 15.08 -14.19
CA ILE A 62 -15.77 16.22 -14.77
C ILE A 62 -16.66 16.99 -15.75
N LEU A 63 -17.32 16.30 -16.67
CA LEU A 63 -18.26 16.92 -17.63
C LEU A 63 -19.42 17.64 -16.93
N LEU A 64 -19.95 17.05 -15.85
CA LEU A 64 -20.96 17.68 -15.01
C LEU A 64 -20.48 18.97 -14.33
N ALA A 65 -19.24 18.98 -13.83
CA ALA A 65 -18.64 20.17 -13.23
C ALA A 65 -18.31 21.28 -14.22
N GLN A 66 -18.40 21.04 -15.54
CA GLN A 66 -18.25 22.11 -16.52
C GLN A 66 -19.49 23.03 -16.60
N GLY A 67 -20.61 22.62 -15.99
CA GLY A 67 -21.80 23.45 -15.86
C GLY A 67 -21.68 24.47 -14.73
N GLU A 68 -22.34 25.62 -14.88
CA GLU A 68 -22.25 26.76 -13.93
C GLU A 68 -22.56 26.37 -12.47
N SER A 69 -23.49 25.44 -12.25
CA SER A 69 -23.91 25.01 -10.90
C SER A 69 -22.83 24.25 -10.11
N LEU A 70 -21.81 23.72 -10.78
CA LEU A 70 -20.81 22.81 -10.19
C LEU A 70 -19.38 23.20 -10.56
N GLN A 71 -19.16 24.39 -11.13
CA GLN A 71 -17.87 24.85 -11.61
C GLN A 71 -16.80 24.89 -10.51
N ASP A 72 -17.21 25.22 -9.29
CA ASP A 72 -16.37 25.21 -8.08
C ASP A 72 -15.79 23.83 -7.74
N ARG A 73 -16.36 22.75 -8.31
CA ARG A 73 -15.95 21.36 -8.06
C ARG A 73 -15.15 20.75 -9.20
N LEU A 74 -14.91 21.50 -10.27
CA LEU A 74 -14.22 21.03 -11.46
C LEU A 74 -12.79 20.59 -11.15
N ALA A 75 -12.04 21.46 -10.47
CA ALA A 75 -10.66 21.20 -10.10
C ALA A 75 -10.52 19.96 -9.21
N GLY A 76 -11.42 19.77 -8.23
CA GLY A 76 -11.41 18.57 -7.39
C GLY A 76 -11.79 17.28 -8.12
N SER A 77 -12.65 17.36 -9.13
CA SER A 77 -12.98 16.18 -9.95
C SER A 77 -11.85 15.78 -10.89
N LEU A 78 -11.12 16.78 -11.40
CA LEU A 78 -9.91 16.53 -12.16
C LEU A 78 -8.81 15.93 -11.25
N GLN A 79 -8.70 16.40 -10.01
CA GLN A 79 -7.81 15.81 -9.02
C GLN A 79 -8.13 14.32 -8.78
N ASP A 80 -9.40 13.95 -8.63
CA ASP A 80 -9.79 12.56 -8.37
C ASP A 80 -9.37 11.61 -9.50
N ILE A 81 -9.51 12.00 -10.78
CA ILE A 81 -9.07 11.14 -11.89
C ILE A 81 -7.54 11.07 -12.00
N PHE A 82 -6.83 12.15 -11.65
CA PHE A 82 -5.37 12.13 -11.58
C PHE A 82 -4.87 11.18 -10.48
N ILE A 83 -5.53 11.17 -9.31
CA ILE A 83 -5.25 10.22 -8.22
C ILE A 83 -5.57 8.79 -8.64
N ALA A 84 -6.75 8.55 -9.21
CA ALA A 84 -7.21 7.22 -9.58
C ALA A 84 -6.28 6.54 -10.61
N LEU A 85 -5.82 7.31 -11.60
CA LEU A 85 -4.93 6.83 -12.66
C LEU A 85 -3.46 6.73 -12.21
N GLY A 86 -3.03 7.53 -11.22
CA GLY A 86 -1.64 7.60 -10.80
C GLY A 86 -0.70 7.83 -11.99
N ASN A 87 0.25 6.91 -12.20
CA ASN A 87 1.18 6.98 -13.32
C ASN A 87 0.60 6.47 -14.66
N ALA A 88 -0.54 5.77 -14.64
CA ALA A 88 -1.20 5.31 -15.85
C ALA A 88 -2.03 6.44 -16.52
N GLY A 89 -2.57 6.16 -17.71
CA GLY A 89 -3.60 7.00 -18.33
C GLY A 89 -3.19 8.44 -18.65
N GLN A 90 -1.91 8.70 -18.95
CA GLN A 90 -1.40 10.04 -19.26
C GLN A 90 -2.22 10.74 -20.37
N GLN A 91 -2.57 10.03 -21.44
CA GLN A 91 -3.37 10.59 -22.54
C GLN A 91 -4.76 11.04 -22.08
N LEU A 92 -5.42 10.26 -21.21
CA LEU A 92 -6.72 10.61 -20.66
C LEU A 92 -6.64 11.83 -19.75
N ARG A 93 -5.62 11.88 -18.87
CA ARG A 93 -5.36 13.05 -18.01
C ARG A 93 -5.09 14.31 -18.83
N ALA A 94 -4.24 14.22 -19.85
CA ALA A 94 -3.95 15.33 -20.76
C ALA A 94 -5.21 15.81 -21.49
N HIS A 95 -6.00 14.87 -22.02
CA HIS A 95 -7.23 15.19 -22.74
C HIS A 95 -8.27 15.89 -21.84
N LEU A 96 -8.49 15.37 -20.63
CA LEU A 96 -9.45 15.96 -19.69
C LEU A 96 -8.98 17.32 -19.14
N LEU A 97 -7.67 17.49 -18.93
CA LEU A 97 -7.09 18.78 -18.58
C LEU A 97 -7.32 19.80 -19.70
N GLU A 98 -7.00 19.45 -20.95
CA GLU A 98 -7.20 20.37 -22.08
C GLU A 98 -8.69 20.73 -22.28
N LEU A 99 -9.59 19.76 -22.10
CA LEU A 99 -11.03 19.98 -22.18
C LEU A 99 -11.55 20.98 -21.13
N THR A 100 -10.92 21.03 -19.96
CA THR A 100 -11.38 21.83 -18.80
C THR A 100 -10.57 23.09 -18.56
N LYS A 101 -9.44 23.24 -19.26
CA LYS A 101 -8.44 24.29 -19.06
C LYS A 101 -8.99 25.71 -19.06
N SER A 102 -9.94 26.03 -19.93
CA SER A 102 -10.53 27.36 -20.03
C SER A 102 -11.42 27.74 -18.83
N GLN A 103 -11.83 26.76 -18.02
CA GLN A 103 -12.70 26.94 -16.86
C GLN A 103 -11.96 26.82 -15.52
N LEU A 104 -10.69 26.40 -15.57
CA LEU A 104 -9.80 26.35 -14.42
C LEU A 104 -9.13 27.71 -14.20
N ASN A 105 -8.80 28.01 -12.95
CA ASN A 105 -7.92 29.14 -12.66
C ASN A 105 -6.46 28.82 -13.09
N ALA A 106 -5.61 29.85 -13.12
CA ALA A 106 -4.23 29.70 -13.56
C ALA A 106 -3.42 28.76 -12.64
N ASP A 107 -3.65 28.81 -11.33
CA ASP A 107 -2.93 28.00 -10.34
C ASP A 107 -3.23 26.51 -10.50
N ASP A 108 -4.50 26.15 -10.68
CA ASP A 108 -4.94 24.78 -10.93
C ASP A 108 -4.44 24.27 -12.27
N THR A 109 -4.50 25.09 -13.31
CA THR A 109 -3.98 24.74 -14.64
C THR A 109 -2.49 24.41 -14.57
N ASN A 110 -1.71 25.26 -13.90
CA ASN A 110 -0.28 25.05 -13.71
C ASN A 110 -0.01 23.78 -12.89
N PHE A 111 -0.71 23.60 -11.77
CA PHE A 111 -0.58 22.41 -10.94
C PHE A 111 -0.82 21.10 -11.70
N PHE A 112 -1.92 21.00 -12.44
CA PHE A 112 -2.23 19.79 -13.21
C PHE A 112 -1.27 19.58 -14.39
N SER A 113 -0.78 20.66 -15.01
CA SER A 113 0.23 20.57 -16.06
C SER A 113 1.55 20.02 -15.50
N THR A 114 2.01 20.55 -14.36
CA THR A 114 3.21 20.05 -13.68
C THR A 114 3.04 18.60 -13.22
N TRP A 115 1.87 18.22 -12.69
CA TRP A 115 1.60 16.83 -12.32
C TRP A 115 1.59 15.90 -13.55
N LEU A 116 1.11 16.35 -14.70
CA LEU A 116 1.14 15.58 -15.93
C LEU A 116 2.58 15.32 -16.42
N GLU A 117 3.47 16.30 -16.26
CA GLU A 117 4.88 16.23 -16.66
C GLU A 117 5.73 15.40 -15.69
N GLN A 118 5.57 15.61 -14.39
CA GLN A 118 6.41 15.02 -13.34
C GLN A 118 5.87 13.69 -12.78
N GLY A 119 4.63 13.33 -13.09
CA GLY A 119 4.00 12.10 -12.64
C GLY A 119 3.62 12.10 -11.15
N SER A 120 3.28 10.93 -10.61
CA SER A 120 2.66 10.84 -9.27
C SER A 120 3.57 11.22 -8.10
N ALA A 121 4.89 11.25 -8.30
CA ALA A 121 5.83 11.67 -7.26
C ALA A 121 5.63 13.14 -6.86
N PHE A 122 5.30 14.01 -7.82
CA PHE A 122 5.02 15.43 -7.59
C PHE A 122 3.86 15.67 -6.62
N ALA A 123 2.83 14.82 -6.70
CA ALA A 123 1.63 14.97 -5.89
C ALA A 123 1.90 14.68 -4.40
N GLY A 124 2.80 13.76 -4.04
CA GLY A 124 3.02 13.39 -2.64
C GLY A 124 3.42 14.56 -1.73
N GLU A 125 4.22 15.49 -2.26
CA GLU A 125 4.82 16.58 -1.47
C GLU A 125 4.03 17.90 -1.55
N THR A 126 3.29 18.11 -2.64
CA THR A 126 2.66 19.40 -2.94
C THR A 126 1.14 19.34 -3.07
N MET A 127 0.53 18.16 -2.91
CA MET A 127 -0.90 17.99 -3.13
C MET A 127 -1.72 18.71 -2.06
N LYS A 128 -2.38 19.77 -2.51
CA LYS A 128 -3.47 20.44 -1.80
C LYS A 128 -4.80 19.84 -2.21
N TRP A 129 -5.70 19.66 -1.24
CA TRP A 129 -7.08 19.31 -1.50
C TRP A 129 -7.78 20.42 -2.28
N ARG A 130 -8.60 20.03 -3.26
CA ARG A 130 -9.46 20.94 -4.03
C ARG A 130 -10.91 20.61 -3.79
N MET A 131 -11.73 21.67 -3.76
CA MET A 131 -13.18 21.53 -3.60
C MET A 131 -13.74 20.54 -4.62
N GLY A 132 -14.55 19.60 -4.14
CA GLY A 132 -15.10 18.54 -4.95
C GLY A 132 -14.19 17.33 -5.15
N SER A 133 -12.97 17.26 -4.62
CA SER A 133 -12.17 16.02 -4.61
C SER A 133 -12.65 15.08 -3.50
N LEU A 134 -12.73 13.79 -3.83
CA LEU A 134 -13.15 12.70 -2.96
C LEU A 134 -12.01 11.76 -2.57
N LEU A 135 -10.99 11.65 -3.43
CA LEU A 135 -9.88 10.72 -3.26
C LEU A 135 -8.64 11.38 -2.64
N ALA A 136 -8.59 12.71 -2.57
CA ALA A 136 -7.55 13.42 -1.85
C ALA A 136 -7.73 13.31 -0.33
N SER A 137 -6.63 13.41 0.42
CA SER A 137 -6.56 13.26 1.88
C SER A 137 -7.29 14.35 2.68
N GLY A 138 -7.86 15.37 2.01
CA GLY A 138 -8.48 16.53 2.66
C GLY A 138 -7.49 17.55 3.23
N GLN A 139 -6.19 17.36 3.00
CA GLN A 139 -5.16 18.28 3.49
C GLN A 139 -5.08 19.53 2.62
N GLU A 140 -5.20 20.71 3.22
CA GLU A 140 -5.11 21.99 2.52
C GLU A 140 -3.66 22.48 2.34
N ALA A 141 -2.73 21.88 3.07
CA ALA A 141 -1.31 22.21 3.05
C ALA A 141 -0.44 20.92 3.06
N PRO A 142 0.80 20.99 2.54
CA PRO A 142 1.76 19.91 2.67
C PRO A 142 1.91 19.47 4.13
N THR A 143 2.01 18.17 4.36
CA THR A 143 2.25 17.63 5.70
C THR A 143 3.58 18.14 6.24
N ALA A 144 3.53 19.05 7.21
CA ALA A 144 4.66 19.31 8.07
C ALA A 144 4.76 18.15 9.08
N SER A 145 5.92 17.50 9.14
CA SER A 145 6.20 16.58 10.25
C SER A 145 6.22 17.39 11.54
N LEU A 146 5.17 17.27 12.35
CA LEU A 146 5.05 18.02 13.60
C LEU A 146 5.94 17.42 14.71
N LEU A 147 6.25 16.13 14.58
CA LEU A 147 7.04 15.37 15.54
C LEU A 147 8.05 14.53 14.77
N HIS A 148 9.33 14.86 14.91
CA HIS A 148 10.40 13.93 14.58
C HIS A 148 10.66 13.10 15.84
N ILE A 149 10.13 11.87 15.88
CA ILE A 149 10.46 10.94 16.96
C ILE A 149 11.83 10.35 16.63
N GLU A 150 12.88 11.03 17.09
CA GLU A 150 14.18 10.41 17.23
C GLU A 150 14.06 9.38 18.35
N ARG A 151 13.81 8.13 17.98
CA ARG A 151 14.30 7.05 18.82
C ARG A 151 15.80 7.06 18.64
N SER A 152 16.48 7.89 19.41
CA SER A 152 17.87 7.62 19.77
C SER A 152 17.84 6.29 20.50
N GLN A 153 17.95 5.19 19.74
CA GLN A 153 18.81 4.11 20.20
C GLN A 153 20.17 4.78 20.30
N GLU A 154 20.47 5.40 21.46
CA GLU A 154 21.84 5.41 21.89
C GLU A 154 22.25 3.94 21.80
N THR A 155 23.00 3.60 20.76
CA THR A 155 23.74 2.35 20.73
C THR A 155 24.57 2.40 21.98
N ALA A 156 24.05 1.81 23.06
CA ALA A 156 24.77 1.68 24.29
C ALA A 156 26.07 1.01 23.89
N GLN A 157 27.17 1.76 24.05
CA GLN A 157 28.49 1.26 23.70
C GLN A 157 28.84 0.27 24.81
N TYR A 158 28.34 -0.95 24.69
CA TYR A 158 28.73 -2.03 25.55
C TYR A 158 30.17 -2.38 25.22
N THR A 159 31.01 -2.42 26.25
CA THR A 159 32.41 -2.83 26.13
C THR A 159 32.52 -4.32 25.78
N ASP A 160 31.47 -5.09 26.03
CA ASP A 160 31.39 -6.54 25.89
C ASP A 160 29.95 -6.96 25.55
N VAL A 161 29.81 -7.95 24.67
CA VAL A 161 28.55 -8.55 24.23
C VAL A 161 27.80 -9.11 25.43
N MET A 162 28.48 -9.73 26.39
CA MET A 162 27.83 -10.25 27.60
C MET A 162 27.19 -9.14 28.44
N ALA A 163 27.75 -7.93 28.46
CA ALA A 163 27.15 -6.80 29.16
C ALA A 163 25.85 -6.34 28.47
N GLU A 164 25.78 -6.43 27.14
CA GLU A 164 24.58 -6.14 26.36
C GLU A 164 23.49 -7.19 26.60
N VAL A 165 23.85 -8.48 26.61
CA VAL A 165 22.94 -9.59 26.92
C VAL A 165 22.31 -9.42 28.30
N VAL A 166 23.12 -9.13 29.31
CA VAL A 166 22.62 -8.91 30.69
C VAL A 166 21.65 -7.74 30.73
N ALA A 167 21.96 -6.62 30.07
CA ALA A 167 21.04 -5.49 29.99
C ALA A 167 19.73 -5.88 29.29
N CYS A 168 19.79 -6.59 28.16
CA CYS A 168 18.59 -7.07 27.48
C CYS A 168 17.73 -7.97 28.38
N LEU A 169 18.34 -8.87 29.16
CA LEU A 169 17.63 -9.71 30.12
C LEU A 169 17.00 -8.89 31.26
N GLU A 170 17.70 -7.89 31.81
CA GLU A 170 17.17 -6.98 32.84
C GLU A 170 15.95 -6.19 32.35
N TYR A 171 15.94 -5.79 31.07
CA TYR A 171 14.81 -5.10 30.44
C TYR A 171 13.75 -6.04 29.83
N GLY A 172 13.87 -7.36 30.02
CA GLY A 172 12.92 -8.35 29.53
C GLY A 172 12.93 -8.55 28.01
N GLN A 173 13.98 -8.10 27.33
CA GLN A 173 14.19 -8.25 25.88
C GLN A 173 14.83 -9.60 25.57
N ILE A 174 14.12 -10.68 25.87
CA ILE A 174 14.61 -12.07 25.73
C ILE A 174 14.95 -12.41 24.28
N ASP A 175 14.14 -11.94 23.33
CA ASP A 175 14.37 -12.17 21.89
C ASP A 175 15.66 -11.50 21.42
N THR A 176 15.89 -10.25 21.81
CA THR A 176 17.12 -9.51 21.46
C THR A 176 18.36 -10.13 22.09
N ALA A 177 18.30 -10.50 23.38
CA ALA A 177 19.40 -11.17 24.08
C ALA A 177 19.80 -12.48 23.39
N ARG A 178 18.80 -13.27 22.99
CA ARG A 178 18.98 -14.52 22.25
C ARG A 178 19.63 -14.28 20.89
N GLU A 179 19.08 -13.39 20.06
CA GLU A 179 19.62 -13.12 18.74
C GLU A 179 21.09 -12.64 18.79
N LEU A 180 21.43 -11.83 19.80
CA LEU A 180 22.79 -11.36 20.03
C LEU A 180 23.75 -12.52 20.37
N LEU A 181 23.35 -13.41 21.27
CA LEU A 181 24.12 -14.61 21.64
C LEU A 181 24.25 -15.59 20.47
N GLU A 182 23.17 -15.82 19.73
CA GLU A 182 23.19 -16.68 18.55
C GLU A 182 24.17 -16.15 17.50
N ALA A 183 24.17 -14.83 17.26
CA ALA A 183 25.07 -14.20 16.31
C ALA A 183 26.55 -14.33 16.70
N GLU A 184 26.90 -14.11 17.97
CA GLU A 184 28.31 -14.24 18.41
C GLU A 184 28.80 -15.68 18.50
N ILE A 185 27.93 -16.59 18.93
CA ILE A 185 28.26 -18.01 18.89
C ILE A 185 28.46 -18.45 17.44
N GLN A 186 27.68 -17.96 16.48
CA GLN A 186 27.92 -18.24 15.05
C GLN A 186 29.21 -17.59 14.54
N SER A 187 29.56 -16.39 15.01
CA SER A 187 30.75 -15.62 14.56
C SER A 187 32.08 -16.27 14.95
N GLY A 188 32.12 -17.09 16.01
CA GLY A 188 33.36 -17.71 16.51
C GLY A 188 33.83 -17.19 17.86
N ASN A 189 33.20 -16.14 18.37
CA ASN A 189 33.49 -15.59 19.69
C ASN A 189 32.65 -16.33 20.74
N THR A 190 32.98 -17.59 20.97
CA THR A 190 32.24 -18.44 21.92
C THR A 190 32.97 -18.48 23.26
N ASP A 191 32.33 -17.92 24.29
CA ASP A 191 32.69 -18.13 25.69
C ASP A 191 31.72 -19.14 26.34
N GLU A 192 32.21 -19.94 27.29
CA GLU A 192 31.39 -20.93 28.01
C GLU A 192 30.17 -20.28 28.71
N ALA A 193 30.31 -19.03 29.15
CA ALA A 193 29.22 -18.25 29.74
C ALA A 193 28.11 -17.92 28.72
N MET A 194 28.46 -17.62 27.46
CA MET A 194 27.49 -17.33 26.40
C MET A 194 26.66 -18.56 26.06
N GLU A 195 27.29 -19.74 26.02
CA GLU A 195 26.59 -21.00 25.77
C GLU A 195 25.61 -21.32 26.90
N GLN A 196 26.03 -21.15 28.16
CA GLN A 196 25.17 -21.40 29.32
C GLN A 196 23.95 -20.46 29.35
N GLU A 197 24.13 -19.17 29.06
CA GLU A 197 23.03 -18.21 29.01
C GLU A 197 22.07 -18.49 27.84
N LEU A 198 22.59 -18.80 26.64
CA LEU A 198 21.74 -19.11 25.49
C LEU A 198 20.90 -20.37 25.73
N VAL A 199 21.51 -21.41 26.30
CA VAL A 199 20.81 -22.65 26.64
C VAL A 199 19.79 -22.44 27.75
N SER A 200 20.10 -21.58 28.74
CA SER A 200 19.14 -21.16 29.76
C SER A 200 17.94 -20.44 29.13
N ILE A 201 18.18 -19.52 28.19
CA ILE A 201 17.12 -18.82 27.46
C ILE A 201 16.24 -19.81 26.68
N TYR A 202 16.82 -20.81 26.00
CA TYR A 202 16.03 -21.85 25.33
C TYR A 202 15.19 -22.68 26.31
N GLN A 203 15.71 -23.00 27.50
CA GLN A 203 14.95 -23.69 28.53
C GLN A 203 13.77 -22.86 29.04
N TYR A 204 13.98 -21.57 29.34
CA TYR A 204 12.93 -20.68 29.83
C TYR A 204 11.86 -20.41 28.78
N THR A 205 12.24 -20.28 27.51
CA THR A 205 11.32 -20.05 26.39
C THR A 205 10.66 -21.32 25.87
N ARG A 206 11.16 -22.51 26.29
CA ARG A 206 10.77 -23.84 25.78
C ARG A 206 10.85 -23.96 24.26
N ASP A 207 11.80 -23.24 23.65
CA ASP A 207 11.96 -23.18 22.20
C ASP A 207 12.89 -24.31 21.72
N LYS A 208 12.32 -25.52 21.65
CA LYS A 208 13.03 -26.74 21.24
C LYS A 208 13.50 -26.67 19.78
N GLU A 209 12.67 -26.14 18.90
CA GLU A 209 12.98 -26.07 17.46
C GLU A 209 14.24 -25.25 17.21
N ARG A 210 14.40 -24.10 17.90
CA ARG A 210 15.60 -23.28 17.76
C ARG A 210 16.83 -23.88 18.43
N LEU A 211 16.67 -24.58 19.56
CA LEU A 211 17.78 -25.32 20.18
C LEU A 211 18.33 -26.40 19.23
N ASP A 212 17.45 -27.20 18.62
CA ASP A 212 17.85 -28.23 17.65
C ASP A 212 18.49 -27.62 16.40
N ALA A 213 17.96 -26.49 15.91
CA ALA A 213 18.53 -25.76 14.78
C ALA A 213 19.96 -25.23 15.08
N MET A 214 20.18 -24.69 16.28
CA MET A 214 21.49 -24.18 16.70
C MET A 214 22.51 -25.31 16.90
N ILE A 215 22.12 -26.43 17.52
CA ILE A 215 22.98 -27.61 17.67
C ILE A 215 23.42 -28.13 16.29
N LYS A 216 22.47 -28.21 15.34
CA LYS A 216 22.78 -28.63 13.97
C LYS A 216 23.74 -27.66 13.30
N HIS A 217 23.56 -26.35 13.47
CA HIS A 217 24.46 -25.34 12.93
C HIS A 217 25.88 -25.46 13.52
N LEU A 218 26.01 -25.72 14.82
CA LEU A 218 27.30 -25.93 15.49
C LEU A 218 28.01 -27.21 15.00
N GLN A 219 27.26 -28.28 14.75
CA GLN A 219 27.78 -29.52 14.16
C GLN A 219 28.25 -29.32 12.71
N GLU A 220 27.46 -28.61 11.89
CA GLU A 220 27.80 -28.28 10.51
C GLU A 220 29.03 -27.35 10.44
N ALA A 221 29.21 -26.47 11.42
CA ALA A 221 30.39 -25.63 11.57
C ALA A 221 31.63 -26.37 12.09
N GLY A 222 31.52 -27.67 12.39
CA GLY A 222 32.64 -28.51 12.84
C GLY A 222 33.22 -28.11 14.20
N ARG A 223 32.41 -27.48 15.06
CA ARG A 223 32.83 -27.07 16.41
C ARG A 223 32.55 -28.18 17.41
N ASP A 224 33.46 -28.38 18.35
CA ASP A 224 33.26 -29.33 19.45
C ASP A 224 32.09 -28.85 20.33
N LEU A 225 31.03 -29.64 20.35
CA LEU A 225 29.85 -29.37 21.17
C LEU A 225 30.25 -29.46 22.65
N SER A 226 30.16 -28.34 23.36
CA SER A 226 30.29 -28.30 24.81
C SER A 226 29.27 -29.24 25.47
N PRO A 227 29.62 -29.92 26.59
CA PRO A 227 28.73 -30.88 27.25
C PRO A 227 27.36 -30.29 27.61
N VAL A 228 27.29 -28.98 27.83
CA VAL A 228 26.07 -28.22 28.16
C VAL A 228 24.98 -28.40 27.08
N TRP A 229 25.35 -28.41 25.80
CA TRP A 229 24.40 -28.61 24.70
C TRP A 229 23.83 -30.02 24.66
N SER A 230 24.67 -31.03 24.93
CA SER A 230 24.29 -32.44 24.87
C SER A 230 23.35 -32.85 26.01
N GLU A 231 23.61 -32.36 27.23
CA GLU A 231 22.77 -32.59 28.40
C GLU A 231 21.39 -31.95 28.21
N LYS A 232 21.36 -30.75 27.65
CA LYS A 232 20.12 -29.98 27.46
C LYS A 232 19.30 -30.44 26.26
N GLN A 233 19.94 -31.01 25.24
CA GLN A 233 19.23 -31.73 24.18
C GLN A 233 18.43 -32.91 24.75
N GLN A 234 19.05 -33.71 25.63
CA GLN A 234 18.38 -34.83 26.31
C GLN A 234 17.26 -34.33 27.25
N GLU A 235 17.48 -33.25 28.00
CA GLU A 235 16.43 -32.66 28.85
C GLU A 235 15.26 -32.07 28.04
N SER A 236 15.52 -31.50 26.85
CA SER A 236 14.48 -30.93 25.99
C SER A 236 13.50 -31.96 25.40
N GLU A 237 13.81 -33.26 25.50
CA GLU A 237 12.86 -34.33 25.20
C GLU A 237 11.75 -34.45 26.27
N SER A 238 11.94 -33.82 27.43
CA SER A 238 11.03 -33.88 28.58
C SER A 238 10.25 -32.59 28.86
N TRP A 239 10.42 -31.54 28.05
CA TRP A 239 9.85 -30.19 28.27
C TRP A 239 8.53 -29.91 27.53
#